data_AF-A0A2M8NLW9-F1
#
_entry.id   AF-A0A2M8NLW9-F1
#
_cell.length_a   1.000
_cell.length_b   1.000
_cell.length_c   1.000
_cell.angle_alpha   90.00
_cell.angle_beta   90.00
_cell.angle_gamma   90.00
#
_symmetry.space_group_name_H-M   'P 1'
#
loop_
_entity.id
_entity.type
_entity.pdbx_description
1 polymer ?
#
loop_
_entity_poly.entity_id
_entity_poly.type
_entity_poly.pdbx_seq_one_letter_code
_entity_poly.pdbx_strand_id
1 'polypeptide(L)' 'MAQRLDTFGARGMFDTGSGSATIYRINQLSARGIGHVDRLPISIKILLENALRNLDNFEVME' A
#
# COMPACT_ATOMS: atom_id res chain seq x y z
N MET A 1 12.11 -15.01 7.17
CA MET A 1 11.76 -13.69 6.63
C MET A 1 10.43 -13.82 5.93
N ALA A 2 9.42 -13.06 6.34
CA ALA A 2 8.10 -13.13 5.70
C ALA A 2 8.16 -12.43 4.33
N GLN A 3 7.56 -13.04 3.32
CA GLN A 3 7.52 -12.49 1.97
C GLN A 3 6.44 -11.41 1.90
N ARG A 4 6.82 -10.16 1.62
CA ARG A 4 5.85 -9.07 1.47
C ARG A 4 5.06 -9.23 0.17
N LEU A 5 3.74 -9.34 0.28
CA LEU A 5 2.81 -9.48 -0.82
C LEU A 5 2.34 -8.11 -1.34
N ASP A 6 1.75 -8.11 -2.54
CA ASP A 6 1.09 -6.94 -3.13
C ASP A 6 -0.20 -7.36 -3.85
N THR A 7 -1.07 -8.10 -3.15
CA THR A 7 -2.31 -8.61 -3.74
C THR A 7 -3.21 -7.49 -4.26
N PHE A 8 -3.17 -6.34 -3.57
CA PHE A 8 -3.93 -5.15 -3.92
C PHE A 8 -3.27 -4.26 -4.98
N GLY A 9 -2.07 -4.60 -5.50
CA GLY A 9 -1.42 -3.83 -6.56
C GLY A 9 -1.12 -2.38 -6.17
N ALA A 10 -0.83 -2.15 -4.90
CA ALA A 10 -0.53 -0.83 -4.36
C ALA A 10 0.98 -0.51 -4.42
N ARG A 11 1.84 -1.52 -4.56
CA ARG A 11 3.30 -1.33 -4.61
C ARG A 11 3.70 -0.69 -5.94
N GLY A 12 4.48 0.38 -5.85
CA GLY A 12 5.12 1.01 -7.00
C GLY A 12 6.54 1.44 -6.66
N MET A 13 7.27 1.82 -7.71
CA MET A 13 8.57 2.48 -7.57
C MET A 13 8.48 3.93 -8.05
N PHE A 14 9.37 4.77 -7.56
CA PHE A 14 9.58 6.11 -8.09
C PHE A 14 11.06 6.48 -7.97
N ASP A 15 11.53 7.27 -8.92
CA ASP A 15 12.89 7.82 -8.88
C ASP A 15 12.92 9.01 -7.93
N THR A 16 13.89 8.99 -7.01
CA THR A 16 14.12 10.05 -6.04
C THR A 16 15.20 11.04 -6.50
N GLY A 17 15.83 10.80 -7.65
CA GLY A 17 17.04 11.49 -8.12
C GLY A 17 18.33 10.90 -7.54
N SER A 18 18.24 10.13 -6.46
CA SER A 18 19.35 9.39 -5.83
C SER A 18 19.16 7.87 -5.93
N GLY A 19 18.21 7.42 -6.76
CA GLY A 19 17.86 6.01 -6.93
C GLY A 19 16.36 5.75 -6.78
N SER A 20 16.00 4.49 -7.04
CA SER A 20 14.61 4.02 -6.97
C SER A 20 14.17 3.74 -5.54
N ALA A 21 13.03 4.32 -5.14
CA ALA A 21 12.38 4.03 -3.87
C ALA A 21 11.04 3.32 -4.10
N THR A 22 10.69 2.44 -3.16
CA THR A 22 9.38 1.77 -3.15
C THR A 22 8.35 2.63 -2.42
N ILE A 23 7.13 2.68 -2.94
CA ILE A 23 5.99 3.38 -2.36
C ILE A 23 4.74 2.50 -2.43
N TYR A 24 3.92 2.51 -1.39
CA TYR A 24 2.61 1.86 -1.36
C TYR A 24 1.53 2.92 -1.57
N ARG A 25 1.02 3.00 -2.81
CA ARG A 25 0.11 4.06 -3.27
C ARG A 25 -1.33 3.68 -2.97
N ILE A 26 -1.86 4.11 -1.83
CA ILE A 26 -3.25 3.82 -1.42
C ILE A 26 -4.30 4.24 -2.46
N ASN A 27 -4.04 5.27 -3.27
CA ASN A 27 -4.95 5.72 -4.33
C ASN A 27 -5.10 4.69 -5.48
N GLN A 28 -4.15 3.77 -5.64
CA GLN A 28 -4.30 2.67 -6.61
C GLN A 28 -5.48 1.76 -6.27
N LEU A 29 -5.84 1.65 -4.99
CA LEU A 29 -7.03 0.91 -4.55
C LEU A 29 -8.29 1.52 -5.17
N SER A 30 -8.49 2.85 -5.04
CA SER A 30 -9.60 3.56 -5.67
C SER A 30 -9.60 3.39 -7.19
N ALA A 31 -8.44 3.49 -7.84
CA ALA A 31 -8.30 3.32 -9.30
C ALA A 31 -8.68 1.92 -9.77
N ARG A 32 -8.49 0.90 -8.93
CA ARG A 32 -8.90 -0.50 -9.16
C ARG A 32 -10.34 -0.80 -8.73
N GLY A 33 -11.09 0.20 -8.27
CA GLY A 33 -12.47 0.04 -7.78
C GLY A 33 -12.57 -0.54 -6.37
N ILE A 34 -11.48 -0.56 -5.61
CA ILE A 34 -11.40 -1.11 -4.25
C ILE A 34 -11.64 0.03 -3.25
N GLY A 35 -12.89 0.15 -2.80
CA GLY A 35 -13.30 1.10 -1.76
C GLY A 35 -13.21 2.58 -2.17
N HIS A 36 -13.49 3.45 -1.20
CA HIS A 36 -13.46 4.91 -1.38
C HIS A 36 -12.34 5.53 -0.54
N VAL A 37 -11.09 5.14 -0.83
CA VAL A 37 -9.91 5.49 -0.01
C VAL A 37 -9.72 7.01 0.12
N ASP A 38 -10.10 7.76 -0.90
CA ASP A 38 -10.01 9.22 -0.92
C ASP A 38 -10.82 9.90 0.19
N ARG A 39 -11.93 9.27 0.62
CA ARG A 39 -12.85 9.78 1.65
C ARG A 39 -12.42 9.41 3.07
N LEU A 40 -11.39 8.57 3.23
CA LEU A 40 -10.93 8.15 4.56
C LEU A 40 -10.26 9.31 5.31
N PRO A 41 -10.44 9.40 6.65
CA PRO A 41 -9.62 10.27 7.49
C PRO A 41 -8.13 9.96 7.34
N ILE A 42 -7.27 10.96 7.51
CA ILE A 42 -5.81 10.82 7.34
C ILE A 42 -5.23 9.71 8.24
N SER A 43 -5.71 9.57 9.47
CA SER A 43 -5.27 8.49 10.37
C SER A 43 -5.51 7.10 9.80
N ILE A 44 -6.69 6.87 9.20
CA ILE A 44 -7.04 5.59 8.57
C ILE A 44 -6.21 5.37 7.30
N LYS A 45 -5.93 6.43 6.53
CA LYS A 45 -5.04 6.34 5.36
C LYS A 45 -3.63 5.88 5.75
N ILE A 46 -3.11 6.34 6.89
CA ILE A 46 -1.81 5.91 7.43
C ILE A 46 -1.84 4.43 7.85
N LEU A 47 -2.87 4.01 8.58
CA LEU A 47 -3.01 2.61 8.99
C LEU A 47 -3.17 1.67 7.78
N LEU A 48 -3.91 2.12 6.76
CA LEU A 48 -4.08 1.38 5.51
C LEU A 48 -2.76 1.21 4.76
N GLU A 49 -1.97 2.28 4.60
CA GLU A 49 -0.63 2.17 4.01
C GLU A 49 0.23 1.17 4.78
N ASN A 50 0.21 1.25 6.11
CA ASN A 50 1.00 0.36 6.96
C ASN A 50 0.60 -1.11 6.77
N ALA A 51 -0.70 -1.40 6.69
CA ALA A 51 -1.20 -2.74 6.43
C ALA A 51 -0.76 -3.25 5.04
N LEU A 52 -0.92 -2.44 4.00
CA LEU A 52 -0.50 -2.81 2.63
C LEU A 52 1.01 -3.06 2.54
N ARG A 53 1.82 -2.24 3.20
CA ARG A 53 3.27 -2.38 3.23
C ARG A 53 3.74 -3.62 3.97
N ASN A 54 2.95 -4.06 4.96
CA ASN A 54 3.28 -5.19 5.80
C ASN A 54 2.52 -6.47 5.48
N LEU A 55 1.67 -6.49 4.45
CA LEU A 55 0.94 -7.69 4.04
C LEU A 55 1.88 -8.86 3.78
N ASP A 56 1.73 -9.92 4.55
CA ASP A 56 2.62 -11.09 4.52
C ASP A 56 1.92 -12.43 4.77
N ASN A 57 0.59 -12.39 4.93
CA ASN A 57 -0.27 -13.54 5.19
C ASN A 57 0.10 -14.31 6.48
N PHE A 58 0.75 -13.64 7.43
CA PHE A 58 1.08 -14.17 8.75
C PHE A 58 0.80 -13.16 9.86
N GLU A 59 1.53 -12.05 9.92
CA GLU A 59 1.27 -10.96 10.87
C GLU A 59 0.17 -10.03 10.37
N VAL A 60 0.14 -9.79 9.05
CA VAL A 60 -0.88 -8.98 8.39
C VAL A 60 -1.49 -9.78 7.26
N MET A 61 -2.81 -9.96 7.35
CA MET A 61 -3.63 -10.74 6.39
C MET A 61 -4.49 -9.80 5.53
N GLU A 62 -4.99 -10.35 4.41
CA GLU A 62 -5.89 -9.66 3.47
C GLU A 62 -7.28 -9.35 4.06
#